data_AF-A0A958PVQ2-F1
#
_entry.id   AF-A0A958PVQ2-F1
#
_cell.length_a   1.000
_cell.length_b   1.000
_cell.length_c   1.000
_cell.angle_alpha   90.00
_cell.angle_beta   90.00
_cell.angle_gamma   90.00
#
_symmetry.space_group_name_H-M   'P 1'
#
loop_
_entity.id
_entity.type
_entity.pdbx_description
1 polymer ?
#
loop_
_entity_poly.entity_id
_entity_poly.type
_entity_poly.pdbx_seq_one_letter_code
_entity_poly.pdbx_strand_id
1 'polypeptide(L)'
;EGVLGKVDYLEHISPKRMLLFHLTEKNMHVIDINMENDVDLTTSEGFQWLRENLMDDAVEFLQANKTYSEDKNLDKFELIKQGAVITKGDLFRFFNDLVN
;
A
#
# COMPACT_ATOMS: atom_id res chain seq x y z
N GLU A 1 21.21 0.72 14.73
CA GLU A 1 20.00 1.04 13.95
C GLU A 1 18.83 0.21 14.42
N GLY A 2 17.66 0.84 14.60
CA GLY A 2 16.45 0.19 15.12
C GLY A 2 15.67 -0.59 14.06
N VAL A 3 14.60 -1.26 14.48
CA VAL A 3 13.72 -2.10 13.63
C VAL A 3 13.23 -1.37 12.36
N LEU A 4 12.95 -0.06 12.46
CA LEU A 4 12.46 0.78 11.35
C LEU A 4 13.46 0.94 10.19
N GLY A 5 14.76 0.81 10.47
CA GLY A 5 15.80 0.88 9.44
C GLY A 5 15.77 -0.30 8.46
N LYS A 6 15.13 -1.42 8.85
CA LYS A 6 15.00 -2.65 8.06
C LYS A 6 13.62 -2.82 7.43
N VAL A 7 12.77 -1.79 7.52
CA VAL A 7 11.41 -1.83 6.98
C VAL A 7 11.45 -1.35 5.54
N ASP A 8 11.24 -2.29 4.63
CA ASP A 8 11.20 -2.05 3.18
C ASP A 8 9.77 -1.91 2.66
N TYR A 9 8.79 -2.51 3.33
CA TYR A 9 7.39 -2.47 2.92
C TYR A 9 6.45 -2.19 4.07
N LEU A 10 5.45 -1.37 3.80
CA LEU A 10 4.31 -1.13 4.68
C LEU A 10 3.03 -1.29 3.88
N GLU A 11 1.99 -1.83 4.50
CA GLU A 11 0.67 -1.97 3.90
C GLU A 11 -0.38 -1.43 4.86
N HIS A 12 -1.27 -0.58 4.38
CA HIS A 12 -2.42 -0.11 5.14
C HIS A 12 -3.69 -0.48 4.36
N ILE A 13 -4.43 -1.44 4.89
CA ILE A 13 -5.62 -1.98 4.24
C ILE A 13 -6.83 -1.67 5.11
N SER A 14 -7.83 -1.05 4.49
CA SER A 14 -9.14 -0.76 5.04
C SER A 14 -10.21 -1.28 4.07
N PRO A 15 -11.49 -1.37 4.49
CA PRO A 15 -12.53 -1.98 3.65
C PRO A 15 -12.65 -1.41 2.23
N LYS A 16 -12.34 -0.12 2.03
CA LYS A 16 -12.48 0.56 0.73
C LYS A 16 -11.17 1.02 0.13
N ARG A 17 -10.06 0.90 0.85
CA ARG A 17 -8.79 1.45 0.40
C ARG A 17 -7.61 0.61 0.85
N MET A 18 -6.69 0.37 -0.07
CA MET A 18 -5.43 -0.32 0.14
C MET A 18 -4.28 0.59 -0.30
N LEU A 19 -3.43 0.94 0.66
CA LEU A 19 -2.20 1.70 0.44
C LEU A 19 -1.00 0.78 0.62
N LEU A 20 -0.21 0.60 -0.44
CA LEU A 20 0.95 -0.27 -0.48
C LEU A 20 2.19 0.60 -0.65
N PHE A 21 3.10 0.55 0.32
CA PHE A 21 4.31 1.37 0.34
C PHE A 21 5.54 0.50 0.13
N HIS A 22 6.40 0.89 -0.80
CA HIS A 22 7.77 0.41 -0.92
C HIS A 22 8.74 1.53 -0.54
N LEU A 23 9.45 1.33 0.56
CA LEU A 23 10.25 2.31 1.27
C LEU A 23 11.72 2.20 0.85
N THR A 24 12.07 2.79 -0.29
CA THR A 24 13.45 2.74 -0.79
C THR A 24 14.37 3.71 -0.05
N GLU A 25 15.65 3.71 -0.38
CA GLU A 25 16.59 4.68 0.19
C GLU A 25 16.26 6.13 -0.21
N LYS A 26 15.70 6.38 -1.39
CA LYS A 26 15.51 7.73 -1.94
C LYS A 26 14.11 8.27 -1.68
N ASN A 27 13.09 7.45 -1.86
CA ASN A 27 11.69 7.85 -1.77
C ASN A 27 10.79 6.66 -1.40
N MET A 28 9.54 6.97 -1.06
CA MET A 28 8.49 5.99 -0.87
C MET A 28 7.69 5.87 -2.16
N HIS A 29 7.69 4.69 -2.78
CA HIS A 29 6.74 4.38 -3.83
C HIS A 29 5.43 3.95 -3.18
N VAL A 30 4.31 4.49 -3.66
CA VAL A 30 2.97 4.20 -3.14
C VAL A 30 2.09 3.74 -4.28
N ILE A 31 1.44 2.60 -4.10
CA ILE A 31 0.29 2.17 -4.89
C ILE A 31 -0.93 2.34 -3.99
N ASP A 32 -1.88 3.15 -4.44
CA ASP A 32 -3.14 3.43 -3.76
C ASP A 32 -4.27 2.86 -4.60
N ILE A 33 -5.04 1.98 -3.98
CA ILE A 33 -6.18 1.31 -4.59
C ILE A 33 -7.40 1.72 -3.78
N ASN A 34 -8.33 2.42 -4.42
CA ASN A 34 -9.57 2.87 -3.80
C ASN A 34 -10.76 2.21 -4.50
N MET A 35 -11.77 1.83 -3.71
CA MET A 35 -12.97 1.14 -4.18
C MET A 35 -14.23 1.92 -3.85
N GLU A 36 -14.99 2.26 -4.87
CA GLU A 36 -16.26 3.00 -4.79
C GLU A 36 -17.49 2.07 -4.91
N ASN A 37 -17.43 0.89 -4.28
CA ASN A 37 -18.56 -0.05 -4.21
C ASN A 37 -18.72 -0.62 -2.79
N ASP A 38 -19.63 -1.58 -2.58
CA ASP A 38 -19.92 -2.17 -1.26
C ASP A 38 -18.99 -3.31 -0.84
N VAL A 39 -18.02 -3.70 -1.67
CA VAL A 39 -17.08 -4.80 -1.38
C VAL A 39 -16.05 -4.40 -0.31
N ASP A 40 -15.71 -5.32 0.60
CA ASP A 40 -14.75 -5.09 1.70
C ASP A 40 -13.39 -5.76 1.41
N LEU A 41 -12.37 -4.94 1.14
CA LEU A 41 -10.99 -5.38 0.84
C LEU A 41 -10.27 -6.10 1.98
N THR A 42 -10.77 -6.01 3.21
CA THR A 42 -10.19 -6.73 4.36
C THR A 42 -10.65 -8.18 4.45
N THR A 43 -11.64 -8.57 3.62
CA THR A 43 -12.16 -9.93 3.52
C THR A 43 -11.49 -10.70 2.37
N SER A 44 -11.48 -12.03 2.48
CA SER A 44 -10.90 -12.87 1.41
C SER A 44 -11.71 -12.76 0.12
N GLU A 45 -13.03 -12.67 0.24
CA GLU A 45 -13.98 -12.51 -0.85
C GLU A 45 -13.80 -11.17 -1.54
N GLY A 46 -13.66 -10.07 -0.79
CA GLY A 46 -13.48 -8.75 -1.37
C GLY A 46 -12.12 -8.57 -2.03
N PHE A 47 -11.05 -9.14 -1.45
CA PHE A 47 -9.76 -9.19 -2.12
C PHE A 47 -9.80 -10.04 -3.40
N GLN A 48 -10.50 -11.17 -3.38
CA GLN A 48 -10.70 -11.98 -4.59
C GLN A 48 -11.46 -11.20 -5.66
N TRP A 49 -12.55 -10.52 -5.28
CA TRP A 49 -13.32 -9.68 -6.20
C TRP A 49 -12.43 -8.60 -6.84
N LEU A 50 -11.59 -7.91 -6.06
CA LEU A 50 -10.65 -6.92 -6.61
C LEU A 50 -9.74 -7.53 -7.68
N ARG A 51 -9.16 -8.72 -7.42
CA ARG A 51 -8.28 -9.40 -8.39
C ARG A 51 -8.99 -9.76 -9.69
N GLU A 52 -10.27 -10.08 -9.63
CA GLU A 52 -11.08 -10.46 -10.80
C GLU A 52 -11.63 -9.24 -11.56
N ASN A 53 -11.75 -8.09 -10.88
CA ASN A 53 -12.41 -6.88 -11.39
C ASN A 53 -11.48 -5.66 -11.37
N LEU A 54 -10.17 -5.86 -11.62
CA LEU A 54 -9.16 -4.79 -11.59
C LEU A 54 -9.43 -3.63 -12.56
N MET A 55 -10.17 -3.87 -13.65
CA MET A 55 -10.49 -2.88 -14.68
C MET A 55 -11.92 -2.34 -14.54
N ASP A 56 -12.61 -2.66 -13.43
CA ASP A 56 -13.94 -2.15 -13.16
C ASP A 56 -13.90 -0.65 -12.84
N ASP A 57 -14.89 0.10 -13.31
CA ASP A 57 -14.96 1.56 -13.14
C ASP A 57 -15.04 1.97 -11.65
N ALA A 58 -15.45 1.06 -10.76
CA ALA A 58 -15.48 1.30 -9.32
C ALA A 58 -14.11 1.16 -8.64
N VAL A 59 -13.05 0.80 -9.38
CA VAL A 59 -11.69 0.64 -8.85
C VAL A 59 -10.79 1.74 -9.38
N GLU A 60 -10.29 2.58 -8.48
CA GLU A 60 -9.33 3.63 -8.79
C GLU A 60 -7.92 3.19 -8.38
N PHE A 61 -6.97 3.28 -9.31
CA PHE A 61 -5.55 3.03 -9.07
C PHE A 61 -4.75 4.31 -9.23
N LEU A 62 -3.99 4.67 -8.20
CA LEU A 62 -3.04 5.77 -8.21
C LEU A 62 -1.65 5.29 -7.81
N GLN A 63 -0.63 5.71 -8.58
CA GLN A 63 0.77 5.53 -8.20
C GLN A 63 1.42 6.88 -7.91
N ALA A 64 2.16 6.95 -6.81
CA ALA A 64 2.85 8.16 -6.40
C ALA A 64 4.25 7.87 -5.84
N ASN A 65 5.14 8.85 -6.03
CA ASN A 65 6.45 8.88 -5.40
C ASN A 65 6.45 9.96 -4.32
N LYS A 66 6.47 9.55 -3.05
CA LYS A 66 6.52 10.46 -1.92
C LYS A 66 7.96 10.61 -1.44
N THR A 67 8.47 11.83 -1.50
CA THR A 67 9.79 12.17 -0.93
C THR A 67 9.71 12.10 0.60
N TYR A 68 10.77 11.59 1.23
CA TYR A 68 10.90 11.63 2.68
C TYR A 68 11.06 13.07 3.19
N SER A 69 10.64 13.31 4.42
CA SER A 69 11.04 14.46 5.21
C SER A 69 12.52 14.34 5.63
N GLU A 70 12.97 15.26 6.48
CA GLU A 70 14.34 15.23 7.04
C GLU A 70 14.59 13.98 7.90
N ASP A 71 13.54 13.37 8.48
CA ASP A 71 13.62 12.14 9.26
C ASP A 71 12.79 11.00 8.65
N LYS A 72 13.48 10.14 7.90
CA LYS A 72 12.89 8.95 7.27
C LYS A 72 12.25 7.99 8.28
N ASN A 73 12.85 7.83 9.46
CA ASN A 73 12.34 6.89 10.46
C ASN A 73 11.05 7.43 11.09
N LEU A 74 10.97 8.75 11.29
CA LEU A 74 9.74 9.40 11.72
C LEU A 74 8.62 9.20 10.70
N ASP A 75 8.88 9.41 9.41
CA ASP A 75 7.88 9.18 8.36
C ASP A 75 7.34 7.74 8.37
N LYS A 76 8.25 6.74 8.44
CA LYS A 76 7.87 5.33 8.55
C LYS A 76 7.06 5.05 9.81
N PHE A 77 7.45 5.64 10.94
CA PHE A 77 6.76 5.47 12.21
C PHE A 77 5.34 6.06 12.20
N GLU A 78 5.15 7.22 11.58
CA GLU A 78 3.83 7.85 11.48
C GLU A 78 2.88 7.04 10.57
N LEU A 79 3.37 6.42 9.49
CA LEU A 79 2.58 5.47 8.71
C LEU A 79 2.11 4.28 9.57
N ILE A 80 3.01 3.72 10.38
CA ILE A 80 2.68 2.60 11.27
C ILE A 80 1.64 3.02 12.32
N LYS A 81 1.78 4.20 12.91
CA LYS A 81 0.78 4.77 13.83
C LYS A 81 -0.60 4.92 13.18
N GLN A 82 -0.65 5.20 11.89
CA GLN A 82 -1.90 5.34 11.12
C GLN A 82 -2.55 4.00 10.78
N GLY A 83 -1.95 2.87 11.17
CA GLY A 83 -2.48 1.53 10.95
C GLY A 83 -1.76 0.74 9.86
N ALA A 84 -0.67 1.28 9.30
CA ALA A 84 0.16 0.51 8.37
C ALA A 84 0.92 -0.60 9.11
N VAL A 85 0.96 -1.78 8.51
CA VAL A 85 1.66 -2.95 9.03
C VAL A 85 2.92 -3.23 8.22
N ILE A 86 3.97 -3.73 8.89
CA ILE A 86 5.21 -4.16 8.24
C ILE A 86 4.95 -5.51 7.56
N THR A 87 5.21 -5.59 6.26
CA THR A 87 5.01 -6.81 5.46
C THR A 87 6.26 -7.17 4.67
N LYS A 88 6.18 -8.26 3.92
CA LYS A 88 7.20 -8.65 2.95
C LYS A 88 7.03 -7.96 1.59
N GLY A 89 5.95 -7.20 1.38
CA GLY A 89 5.66 -6.50 0.12
C GLY A 89 5.11 -7.38 -1.00
N ASP A 90 4.50 -8.52 -0.68
CA ASP A 90 3.94 -9.43 -1.72
C ASP A 90 2.81 -8.75 -2.50
N LEU A 91 1.95 -7.98 -1.82
CA LEU A 91 0.89 -7.21 -2.49
C LEU A 91 1.46 -6.06 -3.33
N PHE A 92 2.42 -5.31 -2.79
CA PHE A 92 3.06 -4.23 -3.54
C PHE A 92 3.65 -4.76 -4.85
N ARG A 93 4.43 -5.85 -4.79
CA ARG A 93 5.02 -6.46 -5.98
C ARG A 93 3.95 -6.95 -6.97
N PHE A 94 2.94 -7.66 -6.48
CA PHE A 94 1.86 -8.15 -7.32
C PHE A 94 1.17 -7.02 -8.11
N PHE A 95 0.78 -5.93 -7.45
CA PHE A 95 0.13 -4.81 -8.14
C PHE A 95 1.11 -3.98 -8.97
N ASN A 96 2.36 -3.85 -8.53
CA ASN A 96 3.39 -3.17 -9.31
C ASN A 96 3.65 -3.87 -10.66
N ASP A 97 3.68 -5.20 -10.66
CA ASP A 97 3.90 -6.03 -11.86
C ASP A 97 2.67 -6.07 -12.80
N LEU A 98 1.48 -5.75 -12.29
CA LEU A 98 0.26 -5.66 -13.10
C LEU A 98 0.14 -4.32 -13.83
N VAL A 99 0.65 -3.24 -13.22
CA VAL A 99 0.48 -1.88 -13.74
C VAL A 99 1.69 -1.40 -14.56
N ASN A 100 2.87 -2.01 -14.39
CA ASN A 100 4.10 -1.70 -15.14
C ASN A 100 4.53 -2.86 -16.03
#